data_AF-A0A1J3ZVJ4-F1
#
_entry.id   AF-A0A1J3ZVJ4-F1
#
_cell.length_a   1.000
_cell.length_b   1.000
_cell.length_c   1.000
_cell.angle_alpha   90.00
_cell.angle_beta   90.00
_cell.angle_gamma   90.00
#
_symmetry.space_group_name_H-M   'P 1'
#
loop_
_entity.id
_entity.type
_entity.pdbx_description
1 polymer ?
#
loop_
_entity_poly.entity_id
_entity_poly.type
_entity_poly.pdbx_seq_one_letter_code
_entity_poly.pdbx_strand_id
1 'polypeptide(L)'
;MKYCPNCGNQLKEGQSFCNKCGTHIKQSNQNHSPQSNGNHRNYQLYQQKEEKKPTGWIVLLSIIFVLLIAAVLYGGYYAYNHYVKNDDTEAESTQTTQTDSNDSQSKSDSTSKGPRIDIFSSDFDKNYMKSASTRGYHGIYKGMTRKEVEDKFGKSNGNVEGSNYNYETYGNLAVAYENDEVVQVGIAPSNVSEDQFIQTYNEPDERKTNQLIYDSNKDNDFSVLVNTKDGKVSVIENVDQI
;
A
#
# COMPACT_ATOMS: atom_id res chain seq x y z
N MET A 1 -0.52 -8.23 31.61
CA MET A 1 -0.09 -8.33 30.20
C MET A 1 -0.34 -6.99 29.54
N LYS A 2 0.63 -6.43 28.82
CA LYS A 2 0.48 -5.15 28.10
C LYS A 2 0.21 -5.44 26.62
N TYR A 3 -0.57 -4.57 25.97
CA TYR A 3 -0.91 -4.68 24.56
C TYR A 3 -0.45 -3.43 23.80
N CYS A 4 -0.13 -3.59 22.52
CA CYS A 4 0.27 -2.50 21.65
C CYS A 4 -0.87 -1.48 21.53
N PRO A 5 -0.66 -0.18 21.81
CA PRO A 5 -1.71 0.83 21.67
C PRO A 5 -2.10 1.09 20.21
N ASN A 6 -1.28 0.66 19.25
CA ASN A 6 -1.55 0.87 17.82
C ASN A 6 -2.28 -0.33 17.18
N CYS A 7 -1.82 -1.57 17.44
CA CYS A 7 -2.36 -2.76 16.75
C CYS A 7 -2.98 -3.83 17.65
N GLY A 8 -2.99 -3.63 18.98
CA GLY A 8 -3.57 -4.59 19.92
C GLY A 8 -2.77 -5.87 20.15
N ASN A 9 -1.60 -6.05 19.52
CA ASN A 9 -0.76 -7.24 19.75
C ASN A 9 -0.20 -7.29 21.18
N GLN A 10 -0.08 -8.49 21.75
CA GLN A 10 0.49 -8.68 23.09
C GLN A 10 1.97 -8.33 23.12
N LEU A 11 2.38 -7.55 24.13
CA LEU A 11 3.75 -7.11 24.32
C LEU A 11 4.46 -8.00 25.35
N LYS A 12 5.70 -8.42 25.05
CA LYS A 12 6.59 -9.06 26.01
C LYS A 12 7.14 -8.00 26.99
N GLU A 13 7.44 -8.41 28.22
CA GLU A 13 8.03 -7.50 29.22
C GLU A 13 9.40 -6.99 28.75
N GLY A 14 9.68 -5.71 28.94
CA GLY A 14 10.96 -5.11 28.57
C GLY A 14 11.18 -4.85 27.07
N GLN A 15 10.19 -5.05 26.19
CA GLN A 15 10.35 -4.71 24.76
C GLN A 15 10.12 -3.22 24.46
N SER A 16 11.03 -2.59 23.72
CA SER A 16 11.00 -1.15 23.38
C SER A 16 10.14 -0.84 22.14
N PHE A 17 9.79 -1.85 21.37
CA PHE A 17 9.01 -1.72 20.13
C PHE A 17 8.08 -2.93 19.95
N CYS A 18 7.00 -2.74 19.19
CA CYS A 18 6.06 -3.80 18.86
C CYS A 18 6.64 -4.70 17.76
N ASN A 19 6.81 -5.99 18.04
CA ASN A 19 7.29 -6.98 17.08
C ASN A 19 6.29 -7.31 15.94
N LYS A 20 5.08 -6.75 15.98
CA LYS A 20 4.06 -6.92 14.93
C LYS A 20 3.91 -5.71 14.01
N CYS A 21 4.00 -4.49 14.55
CA CYS A 21 3.72 -3.27 13.80
C CYS A 21 4.80 -2.18 13.93
N GLY A 22 5.92 -2.46 14.60
CA GLY A 22 7.05 -1.54 14.73
C GLY A 22 6.86 -0.38 15.70
N THR A 23 5.66 -0.15 16.23
CA THR A 23 5.37 0.99 17.12
C THR A 23 6.24 0.98 18.39
N HIS A 24 6.90 2.10 18.68
CA HIS A 24 7.72 2.28 19.88
C HIS A 24 6.86 2.28 21.15
N ILE A 25 7.28 1.50 22.15
CA ILE A 25 6.61 1.37 23.44
C ILE A 25 7.40 2.16 24.47
N LYS A 26 6.86 3.30 24.92
CA LYS A 26 7.47 4.06 26.02
C LYS A 26 7.41 3.24 27.31
N GLN A 27 8.55 2.70 27.73
CA GLN A 27 8.67 2.01 29.01
C GLN A 27 8.81 3.04 30.13
N SER A 28 7.74 3.23 30.91
CA SER A 28 7.86 3.85 32.23
C SER A 28 8.37 2.77 33.19
N ASN A 29 9.70 2.66 33.32
CA ASN A 29 10.30 1.92 34.41
C ASN A 29 10.50 2.90 35.57
N GLN A 30 9.70 2.71 36.63
CA GLN A 30 10.00 3.29 37.92
C GLN A 30 11.12 2.49 38.60
N ASN A 31 12.03 3.23 39.25
CA ASN A 31 12.96 2.85 40.31
C ASN A 31 14.33 2.26 39.91
N HIS A 32 15.35 3.11 39.78
CA HIS A 32 16.34 3.38 40.84
C HIS A 32 17.33 4.50 40.43
N SER A 33 17.58 5.42 41.36
CA SER A 33 18.66 6.43 41.34
C SER A 33 19.96 5.82 41.91
N PRO A 34 21.17 6.42 41.73
CA PRO A 34 21.52 7.62 42.49
C PRO A 34 22.23 8.74 41.70
N GLN A 35 21.78 9.98 41.99
CA GLN A 35 22.59 11.15 42.33
C GLN A 35 23.41 11.87 41.23
N SER A 36 23.02 13.11 40.89
CA SER A 36 23.68 14.30 41.47
C SER A 36 23.00 15.63 41.06
N ASN A 37 22.87 16.50 42.07
CA ASN A 37 22.88 17.97 42.08
C ASN A 37 22.11 18.81 41.04
N GLY A 38 21.25 19.69 41.56
CA GLY A 38 21.04 21.01 40.95
C GLY A 38 19.71 21.70 41.24
N ASN A 39 19.67 22.45 42.33
CA ASN A 39 18.89 23.69 42.51
C ASN A 39 17.34 23.66 42.51
N HIS A 40 16.79 23.84 43.70
CA HIS A 40 15.40 24.23 43.93
C HIS A 40 15.18 25.72 43.65
N ARG A 41 14.12 26.07 42.90
CA ARG A 41 13.19 27.17 43.28
C ARG A 41 11.89 27.15 42.46
N ASN A 42 10.80 27.08 43.22
CA ASN A 42 9.44 27.57 42.99
C ASN A 42 8.63 27.06 41.79
N TYR A 43 7.71 26.12 42.09
CA TYR A 43 6.40 26.08 41.44
C TYR A 43 5.31 26.28 42.50
N GLN A 44 4.50 27.30 42.28
CA GLN A 44 3.31 27.62 43.03
C GLN A 44 2.28 26.50 42.85
N LEU A 45 1.75 26.00 43.97
CA LEU A 45 0.58 25.15 44.02
C LEU A 45 -0.62 25.87 43.41
N TYR A 46 -1.07 25.40 42.25
CA TYR A 46 -2.43 25.64 41.79
C TYR A 46 -3.24 24.37 42.03
N GLN A 47 -4.00 24.39 43.12
CA GLN A 47 -5.07 23.44 43.40
C GLN A 47 -6.16 23.63 42.36
N GLN A 48 -6.19 22.80 41.31
CA GLN A 48 -7.31 22.79 40.39
C GLN A 48 -8.36 21.80 40.88
N LYS A 49 -9.33 22.38 41.59
CA LYS A 49 -10.65 21.85 41.95
C LYS A 49 -11.25 21.05 40.78
N GLU A 50 -11.43 19.74 40.97
CA GLU A 50 -12.22 18.92 40.06
C GLU A 50 -13.69 19.35 40.13
N GLU A 51 -14.14 20.11 39.15
CA GLU A 51 -15.56 20.37 38.95
C GLU A 51 -16.19 19.22 38.15
N LYS A 52 -16.92 18.35 38.85
CA LYS A 52 -17.80 17.37 38.23
C LYS A 52 -18.90 18.10 37.46
N LYS A 53 -18.84 18.06 36.13
CA LYS A 53 -19.93 18.45 35.24
C LYS A 53 -20.79 17.23 34.87
N PRO A 54 -22.11 17.42 34.68
CA PRO A 54 -23.05 16.31 34.64
C PRO A 54 -22.86 15.45 33.37
N THR A 55 -22.52 14.18 33.59
CA THR A 55 -22.49 13.11 32.60
C THR A 55 -23.91 12.75 32.14
N GLY A 56 -24.52 13.61 31.31
CA GLY A 56 -25.78 13.34 30.62
C GLY A 56 -25.66 13.37 29.09
N TRP A 57 -24.82 14.27 28.57
CA TRP A 57 -24.68 14.48 27.11
C TRP A 57 -23.87 13.40 26.38
N ILE A 58 -22.92 12.72 27.05
CA ILE A 58 -22.13 11.62 26.45
C ILE A 58 -23.03 10.42 26.15
N VAL A 59 -24.01 10.14 27.03
CA VAL A 59 -25.00 9.08 26.79
C VAL A 59 -25.87 9.45 25.57
N LEU A 60 -26.29 10.70 25.46
CA LEU A 60 -27.10 11.19 24.35
C LEU A 60 -26.35 11.11 23.01
N LEU A 61 -25.06 11.49 22.98
CA LEU A 61 -24.20 11.34 21.81
C LEU A 61 -23.96 9.87 21.46
N SER A 62 -23.81 8.99 22.45
CA SER A 62 -23.66 7.55 22.21
C SER A 62 -24.92 6.94 21.59
N ILE A 63 -26.11 7.35 22.04
CA ILE A 63 -27.38 6.89 21.48
C ILE A 63 -27.53 7.38 20.04
N ILE A 64 -27.21 8.66 19.77
CA ILE A 64 -27.24 9.20 18.40
C ILE A 64 -26.25 8.45 17.49
N PHE A 65 -25.05 8.16 17.97
CA PHE A 65 -24.05 7.42 17.19
C PHE A 65 -24.51 5.98 16.87
N VAL A 66 -25.12 5.30 17.84
CA VAL A 66 -25.71 3.96 17.63
C VAL A 66 -26.87 4.02 16.63
N LEU A 67 -27.72 5.05 16.70
CA LEU A 67 -28.80 5.26 15.73
C LEU A 67 -28.27 5.54 14.32
N LEU A 68 -27.18 6.31 14.18
CA LEU A 68 -26.53 6.55 12.90
C LEU A 68 -25.93 5.26 12.31
N ILE A 69 -25.26 4.45 13.13
CA ILE A 69 -24.74 3.14 12.69
C ILE A 69 -25.91 2.24 12.24
N ALA A 70 -26.99 2.17 13.02
CA ALA A 70 -28.16 1.38 12.65
C ALA A 70 -28.79 1.86 11.34
N ALA A 71 -28.87 3.17 11.10
CA ALA A 71 -29.38 3.74 9.86
C ALA A 71 -28.47 3.42 8.66
N VAL A 72 -27.15 3.47 8.82
CA VAL A 72 -26.19 3.10 7.77
C VAL A 72 -26.28 1.61 7.42
N LEU A 73 -26.34 0.73 8.44
CA LEU A 73 -26.50 -0.71 8.24
C LEU A 73 -27.85 -1.03 7.57
N TYR A 74 -28.93 -0.39 8.00
CA TYR A 74 -30.25 -0.56 7.40
C TYR A 74 -30.29 -0.07 5.95
N GLY A 75 -29.67 1.08 5.65
CA GLY A 75 -29.56 1.62 4.30
C GLY A 75 -28.77 0.70 3.37
N GLY A 76 -27.64 0.16 3.83
CA GLY A 76 -26.84 -0.83 3.09
C GLY A 76 -27.62 -2.13 2.83
N TYR A 77 -28.32 -2.65 3.85
CA TYR A 77 -29.18 -3.83 3.71
C TYR A 77 -30.32 -3.61 2.71
N TYR A 78 -30.99 -2.46 2.79
CA TYR A 78 -32.08 -2.10 1.88
C TYR A 78 -31.59 -1.98 0.43
N ALA A 79 -30.47 -1.28 0.22
CA ALA A 79 -29.86 -1.14 -1.11
C ALA A 79 -29.42 -2.50 -1.68
N TYR A 80 -28.80 -3.35 -0.86
CA TYR A 80 -28.45 -4.71 -1.28
C TYR A 80 -29.67 -5.49 -1.73
N ASN A 81 -30.75 -5.49 -0.93
CA ASN A 81 -31.94 -6.25 -1.27
C ASN A 81 -32.75 -5.66 -2.44
N HIS A 82 -32.62 -4.36 -2.73
CA HIS A 82 -33.39 -3.69 -3.79
C HIS A 82 -32.65 -3.60 -5.14
N TYR A 83 -31.32 -3.53 -5.13
CA TYR A 83 -30.51 -3.41 -6.35
C TYR A 83 -29.76 -4.68 -6.73
N VAL A 84 -29.39 -5.51 -5.76
CA VAL A 84 -28.58 -6.72 -6.00
C VAL A 84 -29.46 -7.98 -6.08
N LYS A 85 -30.68 -7.92 -5.56
CA LYS A 85 -31.63 -9.03 -5.61
C LYS A 85 -32.72 -8.77 -6.66
N ASN A 86 -32.41 -9.08 -7.92
CA ASN A 86 -33.39 -9.51 -8.93
C ASN A 86 -32.78 -10.61 -9.81
N ASP A 87 -33.39 -11.78 -9.68
CA ASP A 87 -33.53 -12.92 -10.59
C ASP A 87 -32.31 -13.73 -11.06
N ASP A 88 -32.09 -14.84 -10.35
CA ASP A 88 -31.85 -16.12 -11.00
C ASP A 88 -33.19 -16.64 -11.56
N THR A 89 -33.37 -16.55 -12.87
CA THR A 89 -34.21 -17.50 -13.63
C THR A 89 -33.40 -17.99 -14.81
N GLU A 90 -33.12 -19.30 -14.79
CA GLU A 90 -32.37 -20.03 -15.82
C GLU A 90 -32.98 -19.85 -17.22
N ALA A 91 -32.13 -19.51 -18.18
CA ALA A 91 -32.15 -20.10 -19.52
C ALA A 91 -30.75 -19.97 -20.16
N GLU A 92 -30.10 -21.14 -20.31
CA GLU A 92 -29.17 -21.53 -21.37
C GLU A 92 -28.01 -20.61 -21.83
N SER A 93 -26.80 -21.15 -21.64
CA SER A 93 -25.67 -21.18 -22.59
C SER A 93 -25.34 -19.90 -23.37
N THR A 94 -24.17 -19.33 -23.08
CA THR A 94 -23.07 -19.14 -24.05
C THR A 94 -21.81 -18.68 -23.29
N GLN A 95 -20.74 -19.47 -23.37
CA GLN A 95 -19.39 -18.98 -23.12
C GLN A 95 -19.06 -17.95 -24.21
N THR A 96 -19.20 -16.66 -23.90
CA THR A 96 -18.78 -15.61 -24.83
C THR A 96 -17.26 -15.45 -24.74
N THR A 97 -16.59 -16.19 -25.62
CA THR A 97 -15.35 -15.75 -26.26
C THR A 97 -15.63 -14.39 -26.90
N GLN A 98 -14.97 -13.33 -26.45
CA GLN A 98 -14.83 -12.12 -27.27
C GLN A 98 -13.45 -12.15 -27.91
N THR A 99 -13.43 -12.65 -29.15
CA THR A 99 -12.47 -12.27 -30.18
C THR A 99 -13.19 -11.30 -31.10
N ASP A 100 -12.51 -10.20 -31.45
CA ASP A 100 -12.51 -9.48 -32.73
C ASP A 100 -12.19 -7.99 -32.46
N SER A 101 -11.17 -7.33 -33.04
CA SER A 101 -10.26 -7.69 -34.14
C SER A 101 -9.02 -6.78 -34.15
N ASN A 102 -7.88 -7.38 -34.55
CA ASN A 102 -6.72 -6.82 -35.25
C ASN A 102 -5.91 -5.67 -34.64
N ASP A 103 -4.74 -5.98 -34.06
CA ASP A 103 -3.46 -5.69 -34.73
C ASP A 103 -2.29 -6.49 -34.12
N SER A 104 -1.54 -7.14 -35.01
CA SER A 104 -0.16 -7.62 -34.90
C SER A 104 0.24 -8.50 -33.72
N GLN A 105 0.05 -9.79 -33.97
CA GLN A 105 0.67 -10.94 -33.35
C GLN A 105 2.21 -10.83 -33.37
N SER A 106 2.82 -10.53 -32.22
CA SER A 106 4.15 -11.04 -31.90
C SER A 106 4.00 -12.20 -30.93
N LYS A 107 4.02 -13.41 -31.47
CA LYS A 107 4.25 -14.63 -30.69
C LYS A 107 5.64 -14.50 -30.06
N SER A 108 5.69 -14.16 -28.77
CA SER A 108 6.77 -14.64 -27.91
C SER A 108 6.20 -15.78 -27.07
N ASP A 109 6.87 -16.91 -27.06
CA ASP A 109 6.59 -18.05 -26.19
C ASP A 109 6.80 -17.64 -24.72
N SER A 110 5.86 -16.86 -24.17
CA SER A 110 5.92 -16.37 -22.79
C SER A 110 5.35 -17.43 -21.86
N THR A 111 6.25 -18.18 -21.24
CA THR A 111 5.92 -19.22 -20.23
C THR A 111 5.51 -18.59 -18.88
N SER A 112 5.49 -17.26 -18.78
CA SER A 112 5.10 -16.52 -17.57
C SER A 112 3.58 -16.48 -17.38
N LYS A 113 3.14 -16.90 -16.20
CA LYS A 113 1.79 -16.77 -15.65
C LYS A 113 1.63 -15.52 -14.78
N GLY A 114 2.53 -14.55 -14.92
CA GLY A 114 2.49 -13.31 -14.15
C GLY A 114 1.22 -12.49 -14.38
N PRO A 115 0.85 -11.63 -13.43
CA PRO A 115 -0.40 -10.88 -13.49
C PRO A 115 -0.37 -9.82 -14.60
N ARG A 116 -1.57 -9.49 -15.11
CA ARG A 116 -1.80 -8.25 -15.85
C ARG A 116 -2.28 -7.19 -14.87
N ILE A 117 -1.62 -6.02 -14.88
CA ILE A 117 -1.88 -4.95 -13.93
C ILE A 117 -2.35 -3.73 -14.71
N ASP A 118 -3.60 -3.33 -14.47
CA ASP A 118 -4.12 -2.07 -14.97
C ASP A 118 -3.62 -0.93 -14.09
N ILE A 119 -2.59 -0.24 -14.57
CA ILE A 119 -1.94 0.86 -13.86
C ILE A 119 -2.79 2.13 -13.83
N PHE A 120 -3.98 2.17 -14.43
CA PHE A 120 -4.90 3.31 -14.35
C PHE A 120 -6.13 3.02 -13.48
N SER A 121 -6.22 1.81 -12.93
CA SER A 121 -7.28 1.43 -12.02
C SER A 121 -7.20 2.19 -10.69
N SER A 122 -8.35 2.40 -10.04
CA SER A 122 -8.41 2.98 -8.70
C SER A 122 -7.65 2.14 -7.66
N ASP A 123 -7.59 0.83 -7.87
CA ASP A 123 -6.85 -0.08 -6.99
C ASP A 123 -5.34 0.12 -7.11
N PHE A 124 -4.82 0.31 -8.32
CA PHE A 124 -3.41 0.62 -8.52
C PHE A 124 -3.04 1.99 -7.95
N ASP A 125 -3.85 3.01 -8.26
CA ASP A 125 -3.66 4.36 -7.72
C ASP A 125 -3.60 4.35 -6.20
N LYS A 126 -4.59 3.74 -5.54
CA LYS A 126 -4.67 3.71 -4.08
C LYS A 126 -3.55 2.89 -3.44
N ASN A 127 -3.26 1.70 -3.97
CA ASN A 127 -2.40 0.72 -3.29
C ASN A 127 -0.95 0.71 -3.76
N TYR A 128 -0.60 1.43 -4.82
CA TYR A 128 0.77 1.51 -5.34
C TYR A 128 1.25 2.95 -5.56
N MET A 129 0.44 3.80 -6.19
CA MET A 129 0.83 5.20 -6.43
C MET A 129 0.73 6.06 -5.16
N LYS A 130 -0.25 5.78 -4.30
CA LYS A 130 -0.55 6.54 -3.08
C LYS A 130 -0.30 5.76 -1.78
N SER A 131 0.36 4.61 -1.86
CA SER A 131 0.72 3.78 -0.70
C SER A 131 2.13 3.22 -0.84
N ALA A 132 2.80 3.03 0.29
CA ALA A 132 4.12 2.40 0.33
C ALA A 132 4.05 0.94 -0.17
N SER A 133 4.83 0.66 -1.20
CA SER A 133 5.07 -0.69 -1.74
C SER A 133 6.58 -1.00 -1.83
N THR A 134 7.40 -0.27 -1.08
CA THR A 134 8.88 -0.34 -1.11
C THR A 134 9.43 -1.70 -0.68
N ARG A 135 8.64 -2.55 -0.03
CA ARG A 135 9.05 -3.91 0.40
C ARG A 135 8.57 -5.02 -0.54
N GLY A 136 7.71 -4.70 -1.51
CA GLY A 136 7.12 -5.70 -2.39
C GLY A 136 5.70 -5.35 -2.83
N TYR A 137 5.26 -6.05 -3.87
CA TYR A 137 3.93 -5.88 -4.46
C TYR A 137 3.42 -7.18 -5.06
N HIS A 138 2.10 -7.37 -5.05
CA HIS A 138 1.41 -8.51 -5.67
C HIS A 138 1.94 -9.91 -5.26
N GLY A 139 2.32 -10.07 -3.99
CA GLY A 139 2.81 -11.33 -3.45
C GLY A 139 4.28 -11.62 -3.72
N ILE A 140 5.03 -10.65 -4.26
CA ILE A 140 6.49 -10.66 -4.34
C ILE A 140 7.06 -9.68 -3.32
N TYR A 141 7.98 -10.13 -2.47
CA TYR A 141 8.59 -9.33 -1.42
C TYR A 141 10.11 -9.43 -1.45
N LYS A 142 10.78 -8.38 -0.98
CA LYS A 142 12.23 -8.37 -0.78
C LYS A 142 12.68 -9.59 0.03
N GLY A 143 13.76 -10.24 -0.40
CA GLY A 143 14.34 -11.44 0.21
C GLY A 143 13.73 -12.77 -0.25
N MET A 144 12.67 -12.78 -1.06
CA MET A 144 12.26 -14.04 -1.71
C MET A 144 13.30 -14.45 -2.74
N THR A 145 13.47 -15.75 -2.96
CA THR A 145 14.37 -16.28 -4.00
C THR A 145 13.75 -16.18 -5.40
N ARG A 146 14.57 -16.11 -6.44
CA ARG A 146 14.09 -16.23 -7.85
C ARG A 146 13.24 -17.49 -8.03
N LYS A 147 13.64 -18.61 -7.44
CA LYS A 147 12.89 -19.86 -7.49
C LYS A 147 11.48 -19.72 -6.91
N GLU A 148 11.30 -19.04 -5.77
CA GLU A 148 9.97 -18.82 -5.19
C GLU A 148 9.09 -17.94 -6.08
N VAL A 149 9.67 -16.98 -6.79
CA VAL A 149 8.94 -16.16 -7.78
C VAL A 149 8.53 -17.02 -8.97
N GLU A 150 9.45 -17.83 -9.51
CA GLU A 150 9.17 -18.72 -10.64
C GLU A 150 8.17 -19.83 -10.30
N ASP A 151 8.18 -20.35 -9.07
CA ASP A 151 7.21 -21.33 -8.60
C ASP A 151 5.78 -20.72 -8.55
N LYS A 152 5.66 -19.40 -8.34
CA LYS A 152 4.37 -18.68 -8.37
C LYS A 152 3.93 -18.29 -9.78
N PHE A 153 4.84 -17.73 -10.57
CA PHE A 153 4.50 -17.04 -11.81
C PHE A 153 5.09 -17.69 -13.07
N GLY A 154 5.74 -18.84 -12.96
CA GLY A 154 6.52 -19.42 -14.05
C GLY A 154 7.79 -18.61 -14.33
N LYS A 155 8.52 -19.03 -15.36
CA LYS A 155 9.75 -18.34 -15.76
C LYS A 155 9.48 -16.92 -16.24
N SER A 156 10.46 -16.06 -16.08
CA SER A 156 10.42 -14.69 -16.62
C SER A 156 10.07 -14.67 -18.12
N ASN A 157 9.31 -13.66 -18.54
CA ASN A 157 8.93 -13.43 -19.94
C ASN A 157 9.62 -12.22 -20.58
N GLY A 158 10.66 -11.67 -19.96
CA GLY A 158 11.42 -10.57 -20.53
C GLY A 158 12.25 -9.82 -19.50
N ASN A 159 12.82 -8.70 -19.93
CA ASN A 159 13.63 -7.85 -19.08
C ASN A 159 13.36 -6.38 -19.38
N VAL A 160 13.56 -5.54 -18.38
CA VAL A 160 13.44 -4.10 -18.51
C VAL A 160 14.45 -3.40 -17.59
N GLU A 161 14.97 -2.28 -18.03
CA GLU A 161 15.92 -1.45 -17.30
C GLU A 161 15.16 -0.38 -16.50
N GLY A 162 15.43 -0.28 -15.19
CA GLY A 162 14.93 0.80 -14.34
C GLY A 162 16.06 1.73 -13.89
N SER A 163 15.86 2.45 -12.77
CA SER A 163 16.82 3.47 -12.33
C SER A 163 18.18 2.87 -11.94
N ASN A 164 18.14 1.86 -11.07
CA ASN A 164 19.33 1.29 -10.42
C ASN A 164 19.50 -0.20 -10.69
N TYR A 165 18.48 -0.84 -11.26
CA TYR A 165 18.43 -2.29 -11.43
C TYR A 165 17.97 -2.67 -12.84
N ASN A 166 18.44 -3.83 -13.28
CA ASN A 166 17.82 -4.57 -14.36
C ASN A 166 16.78 -5.52 -13.77
N TYR A 167 15.59 -5.52 -14.35
CA TYR A 167 14.47 -6.32 -13.90
C TYR A 167 14.23 -7.48 -14.84
N GLU A 168 13.89 -8.63 -14.28
CA GLU A 168 13.19 -9.70 -14.99
C GLU A 168 11.68 -9.45 -14.90
N THR A 169 10.96 -9.61 -16.00
CA THR A 169 9.52 -9.41 -16.02
C THR A 169 8.76 -10.72 -15.82
N TYR A 170 7.64 -10.63 -15.11
CA TYR A 170 6.69 -11.71 -14.87
C TYR A 170 5.29 -11.15 -15.09
N GLY A 171 4.81 -11.21 -16.34
CA GLY A 171 3.62 -10.44 -16.74
C GLY A 171 3.92 -8.94 -16.70
N ASN A 172 3.14 -8.17 -15.93
CA ASN A 172 3.42 -6.75 -15.67
C ASN A 172 4.24 -6.48 -14.41
N LEU A 173 4.67 -7.51 -13.68
CA LEU A 173 5.64 -7.33 -12.59
C LEU A 173 7.05 -7.21 -13.16
N ALA A 174 7.85 -6.33 -12.57
CA ALA A 174 9.29 -6.21 -12.80
C ALA A 174 10.00 -6.58 -11.50
N VAL A 175 10.89 -7.57 -11.52
CA VAL A 175 11.56 -8.08 -10.31
C VAL A 175 13.06 -8.01 -10.50
N ALA A 176 13.73 -7.25 -9.64
CA ALA A 176 15.19 -7.17 -9.61
C ALA A 176 15.73 -8.16 -8.57
N TYR A 177 16.83 -8.82 -8.93
CA TYR A 177 17.49 -9.81 -8.09
C TYR A 177 18.96 -9.45 -7.86
N GLU A 178 19.44 -9.69 -6.64
CA GLU A 178 20.86 -9.76 -6.32
C GLU A 178 21.12 -11.05 -5.56
N ASN A 179 22.16 -11.80 -5.95
CA ASN A 179 22.48 -13.11 -5.36
C ASN A 179 21.25 -14.06 -5.32
N ASP A 180 20.44 -14.04 -6.39
CA ASP A 180 19.17 -14.79 -6.53
C ASP A 180 18.06 -14.43 -5.52
N GLU A 181 18.20 -13.33 -4.77
CA GLU A 181 17.17 -12.79 -3.88
C GLU A 181 16.55 -11.51 -4.44
N VAL A 182 15.23 -11.36 -4.28
CA VAL A 182 14.49 -10.17 -4.70
C VAL A 182 14.98 -8.97 -3.90
N VAL A 183 15.48 -7.95 -4.60
CA VAL A 183 15.89 -6.68 -3.99
C VAL A 183 14.94 -5.53 -4.30
N GLN A 184 14.14 -5.61 -5.36
CA GLN A 184 13.15 -4.59 -5.69
C GLN A 184 12.03 -5.18 -6.56
N VAL A 185 10.81 -4.67 -6.34
CA VAL A 185 9.65 -5.01 -7.15
C VAL A 185 9.10 -3.72 -7.74
N GLY A 186 8.96 -3.71 -9.06
CA GLY A 186 8.38 -2.63 -9.85
C GLY A 186 7.28 -3.16 -10.76
N ILE A 187 6.75 -2.26 -11.59
CA ILE A 187 5.67 -2.55 -12.53
C ILE A 187 6.13 -2.18 -13.93
N ALA A 188 6.11 -3.15 -14.84
CA ALA A 188 6.40 -2.96 -16.25
C ALA A 188 5.09 -3.04 -17.06
N PRO A 189 4.37 -1.92 -17.23
CA PRO A 189 3.15 -1.89 -18.01
C PRO A 189 3.46 -2.15 -19.49
N SER A 190 2.48 -2.68 -20.22
CA SER A 190 2.62 -2.89 -21.66
C SER A 190 2.08 -1.69 -22.44
N ASN A 191 2.93 -1.07 -23.26
CA ASN A 191 2.55 -0.05 -24.25
C ASN A 191 1.81 1.18 -23.68
N VAL A 192 2.30 1.71 -22.55
CA VAL A 192 1.80 2.98 -22.00
C VAL A 192 2.70 4.12 -22.44
N SER A 193 2.14 5.17 -23.06
CA SER A 193 2.89 6.39 -23.37
C SER A 193 3.09 7.24 -22.13
N GLU A 194 4.15 8.04 -22.14
CA GLU A 194 4.41 9.03 -21.09
C GLU A 194 3.24 10.02 -20.94
N ASP A 195 2.72 10.54 -22.07
CA ASP A 195 1.60 11.47 -22.07
C ASP A 195 0.32 10.89 -21.45
N GLN A 196 0.01 9.62 -21.74
CA GLN A 196 -1.15 8.95 -21.15
C GLN A 196 -0.99 8.79 -19.64
N PHE A 197 0.22 8.50 -19.18
CA PHE A 197 0.53 8.41 -17.76
C PHE A 197 0.34 9.76 -17.07
N ILE A 198 0.90 10.84 -17.62
CA ILE A 198 0.79 12.20 -17.09
C ILE A 198 -0.65 12.69 -17.11
N GLN A 199 -1.43 12.39 -18.16
CA GLN A 199 -2.85 12.76 -18.20
C GLN A 199 -3.65 12.15 -17.04
N THR A 200 -3.27 10.96 -16.59
CA THR A 200 -3.96 10.26 -15.51
C THR A 200 -3.45 10.68 -14.13
N TYR A 201 -2.13 10.84 -13.98
CA TYR A 201 -1.47 11.07 -12.70
C TYR A 201 -1.03 12.53 -12.45
N ASN A 202 -1.29 13.42 -13.41
CA ASN A 202 -0.82 14.80 -13.46
C ASN A 202 0.70 14.91 -13.68
N GLU A 203 1.19 16.15 -13.76
CA GLU A 203 2.62 16.43 -13.86
C GLU A 203 3.38 15.89 -12.64
N PRO A 204 4.59 15.33 -12.84
CA PRO A 204 5.45 14.92 -11.74
C PRO A 204 5.97 16.12 -10.96
N ASP A 205 6.38 15.88 -9.71
CA ASP A 205 7.02 16.88 -8.86
C ASP A 205 8.42 17.25 -9.39
N GLU A 206 9.13 16.28 -9.97
CA GLU A 206 10.40 16.50 -10.68
C GLU A 206 10.45 15.69 -11.98
N ARG A 207 10.94 16.32 -13.05
CA ARG A 207 11.12 15.70 -14.38
C ARG A 207 12.60 15.67 -14.76
N LYS A 208 13.10 14.46 -15.03
CA LYS A 208 14.42 14.19 -15.59
C LYS A 208 14.26 13.62 -17.02
N THR A 209 15.34 13.55 -17.77
CA THR A 209 15.32 13.16 -19.21
C THR A 209 14.56 11.86 -19.49
N ASN A 210 14.71 10.84 -18.63
CA ASN A 210 14.09 9.52 -18.81
C ASN A 210 13.35 9.06 -17.54
N GLN A 211 12.93 9.99 -16.68
CA GLN A 211 12.33 9.67 -15.39
C GLN A 211 11.41 10.78 -14.90
N LEU A 212 10.21 10.40 -14.47
CA LEU A 212 9.26 11.25 -13.78
C LEU A 212 9.23 10.87 -12.30
N ILE A 213 9.24 11.84 -11.41
CA ILE A 213 9.29 11.63 -9.96
C ILE A 213 8.02 12.18 -9.33
N TYR A 214 7.24 11.29 -8.73
CA TYR A 214 6.03 11.62 -7.98
C TYR A 214 6.32 11.46 -6.48
N ASP A 215 6.41 12.61 -5.82
CA ASP A 215 6.90 12.73 -4.45
C ASP A 215 6.33 13.98 -3.72
N SER A 216 5.08 14.29 -4.01
CA SER A 216 4.37 15.46 -3.48
C SER A 216 4.23 15.47 -1.95
N ASN A 217 4.23 14.31 -1.30
CA ASN A 217 4.09 14.19 0.16
C ASN A 217 5.40 13.79 0.82
N LYS A 218 6.22 14.76 1.20
CA LYS A 218 7.53 14.55 1.84
C LYS A 218 7.48 13.93 3.24
N ASP A 219 6.30 13.81 3.84
CA ASP A 219 6.11 13.23 5.18
C ASP A 219 5.77 11.73 5.13
N ASN A 220 5.53 11.14 3.95
CA ASN A 220 5.38 9.70 3.82
C ASN A 220 6.76 9.01 3.76
N ASP A 221 6.75 7.68 3.63
CA ASP A 221 7.95 6.85 3.61
C ASP A 221 8.32 6.34 2.21
N PHE A 222 7.74 6.91 1.15
CA PHE A 222 7.96 6.43 -0.21
C PHE A 222 7.78 7.49 -1.30
N SER A 223 8.55 7.30 -2.36
CA SER A 223 8.42 8.06 -3.61
C SER A 223 8.16 7.11 -4.78
N VAL A 224 7.54 7.62 -5.85
CA VAL A 224 7.28 6.83 -7.05
C VAL A 224 8.10 7.36 -8.21
N LEU A 225 8.96 6.51 -8.76
CA LEU A 225 9.79 6.80 -9.93
C LEU A 225 9.20 6.11 -11.16
N VAL A 226 8.88 6.88 -12.19
CA VAL A 226 8.37 6.37 -13.45
C VAL A 226 9.47 6.54 -14.48
N ASN A 227 10.15 5.44 -14.80
CA ASN A 227 11.18 5.44 -15.82
C ASN A 227 10.54 5.39 -17.20
N THR A 228 11.10 6.15 -18.14
CA THR A 228 10.60 6.25 -19.51
C THR A 228 11.69 5.91 -20.50
N LYS A 229 11.29 5.29 -21.61
CA LYS A 229 12.16 4.94 -22.73
C LYS A 229 11.37 5.08 -24.01
N ASP A 230 11.94 5.81 -24.98
CA ASP A 230 11.31 6.06 -26.29
C ASP A 230 9.87 6.60 -26.18
N GLY A 231 9.65 7.51 -25.22
CA GLY A 231 8.35 8.14 -24.96
C GLY A 231 7.30 7.22 -24.31
N LYS A 232 7.72 6.06 -23.79
CA LYS A 232 6.85 5.09 -23.12
C LYS A 232 7.31 4.83 -21.69
N VAL A 233 6.37 4.51 -20.81
CA VAL A 233 6.68 4.05 -19.45
C VAL A 233 7.30 2.66 -19.53
N SER A 234 8.52 2.52 -18.98
CA SER A 234 9.24 1.24 -18.93
C SER A 234 9.02 0.52 -17.61
N VAL A 235 9.29 1.20 -16.48
CA VAL A 235 9.15 0.66 -15.12
C VAL A 235 8.67 1.73 -14.18
N ILE A 236 7.68 1.41 -13.35
CA ILE A 236 7.21 2.21 -12.23
C ILE A 236 7.74 1.59 -10.93
N GLU A 237 8.56 2.33 -10.20
CA GLU A 237 9.23 1.88 -8.98
C GLU A 237 8.66 2.64 -7.77
N ASN A 238 8.22 1.91 -6.74
CA ASN A 238 7.93 2.47 -5.43
C ASN A 238 9.17 2.29 -4.55
N VAL A 239 9.85 3.38 -4.22
CA VAL A 239 11.15 3.39 -3.53
C VAL A 239 11.03 4.10 -2.18
N ASP A 240 12.01 3.88 -1.31
CA ASP A 240 12.09 4.63 -0.06
C ASP A 240 12.16 6.13 -0.34
N GLN A 241 11.58 6.94 0.55
CA GLN A 241 11.46 8.39 0.42
C GLN A 241 12.78 9.08 0.02
N ILE A 242 12.74 9.95 -0.99
CA ILE A 242 13.88 10.77 -1.47
C ILE A 242 13.79 12.25 -1.11
#